data_AF-A0A812Y372-F1
#
_entry.id   AF-A0A812Y372-F1
#
_cell.length_a   1.000
_cell.length_b   1.000
_cell.length_c   1.000
_cell.angle_alpha   90.00
_cell.angle_beta   90.00
_cell.angle_gamma   90.00
#
_symmetry.space_group_name_H-M   'P 1'
#
loop_
_entity.id
_entity.type
_entity.pdbx_description
1 polymer ?
#
loop_
_entity_poly.entity_id
_entity_poly.type
_entity_poly.pdbx_seq_one_letter_code
_entity_poly.pdbx_strand_id
1 'polypeptide(L)'
;MPQEMCWCYRSSAMIQEWASAPVIEAFASPLNTLAGKGCYHSAFADVDGLFGSLGSFFESSISDGTVEVNPPFDEDVVLRTATFCQTCLQRAKLESKMLTFVVV
;
A
#
# COMPACT_ATOMS: atom_id res chain seq x y z
N MET A 1 -14.70 11.26 -16.67
CA MET A 1 -15.38 10.14 -16.00
C MET A 1 -15.09 10.26 -14.52
N PRO A 2 -16.07 10.14 -13.61
CA PRO A 2 -15.77 10.18 -12.19
C PRO A 2 -15.00 8.90 -11.86
N GLN A 3 -13.77 9.04 -11.37
CA GLN A 3 -12.99 7.92 -10.85
C GLN A 3 -13.76 7.34 -9.66
N GLU A 4 -14.16 6.09 -9.76
CA GLU A 4 -14.76 5.36 -8.64
C GLU A 4 -13.71 5.30 -7.52
N MET A 5 -13.99 6.03 -6.44
CA MET A 5 -13.05 6.27 -5.34
C MET A 5 -12.71 4.96 -4.63
N CYS A 6 -11.44 4.80 -4.29
CA CYS A 6 -10.98 3.73 -3.44
C CYS A 6 -11.61 3.85 -2.05
N TRP A 7 -12.41 2.86 -1.64
CA TRP A 7 -13.04 2.84 -0.32
C TRP A 7 -12.03 2.33 0.72
N CYS A 8 -11.93 3.00 1.88
CA CYS A 8 -11.19 2.41 3.01
C CYS A 8 -12.01 1.28 3.60
N TYR A 9 -11.60 0.05 3.31
CA TYR A 9 -12.20 -1.14 3.89
C TYR A 9 -11.68 -1.34 5.32
N ARG A 10 -12.48 -2.03 6.16
CA ARG A 10 -11.98 -2.60 7.42
C ARG A 10 -10.94 -3.71 7.19
N SER A 11 -10.55 -3.99 5.94
CA SER A 11 -9.50 -4.95 5.58
C SER A 11 -8.21 -4.66 6.35
N SER A 12 -7.75 -3.41 6.40
CA SER A 12 -6.56 -3.02 7.16
C SER A 12 -6.65 -3.43 8.64
N ALA A 13 -7.82 -3.24 9.27
CA ALA A 13 -8.03 -3.63 10.66
C ALA A 13 -8.02 -5.17 10.85
N MET A 14 -8.63 -5.92 9.93
CA MET A 14 -8.62 -7.39 9.96
C MET A 14 -7.22 -7.95 9.70
N ILE A 15 -6.45 -7.36 8.78
CA ILE A 15 -5.06 -7.74 8.51
C ILE A 15 -4.20 -7.48 9.75
N GLN A 16 -4.44 -6.34 10.43
CA GLN A 16 -3.70 -5.97 11.64
C GLN A 16 -3.89 -6.97 12.80
N GLU A 17 -4.97 -7.75 12.83
CA GLU A 17 -5.22 -8.76 13.88
C GLU A 17 -4.21 -9.92 13.85
N TRP A 18 -3.67 -10.26 12.68
CA TRP A 18 -2.70 -11.34 12.51
C TRP A 18 -1.31 -10.87 12.06
N ALA A 19 -1.18 -9.64 11.57
CA ALA A 19 0.11 -9.06 11.23
C ALA A 19 0.94 -8.82 12.50
N SER A 20 2.18 -9.29 12.51
CA SER A 20 3.13 -9.10 13.62
C SER A 20 3.75 -7.69 13.66
N ALA A 21 3.46 -6.86 12.68
CA ALA A 21 3.94 -5.49 12.51
C ALA A 21 2.80 -4.60 11.99
N PRO A 22 2.94 -3.26 12.05
CA PRO A 22 1.97 -2.36 11.43
C PRO A 22 1.78 -2.68 9.95
N VAL A 23 0.52 -2.77 9.53
CA VAL A 23 0.15 -2.97 8.12
C VAL A 23 0.38 -1.66 7.36
N ILE A 24 1.02 -1.74 6.21
CA ILE A 24 1.21 -0.58 5.32
C ILE A 24 0.06 -0.54 4.30
N GLU A 25 -0.60 0.60 4.15
CA GLU A 25 -1.60 0.82 3.08
C GLU A 25 -0.90 1.34 1.81
N ALA A 26 -0.92 0.57 0.72
CA ALA A 26 -0.27 0.94 -0.54
C ALA A 26 -0.98 2.11 -1.26
N PHE A 27 -2.27 2.29 -1.04
CA PHE A 27 -3.07 3.31 -1.70
C PHE A 27 -4.04 3.95 -0.71
N ALA A 28 -3.63 5.07 -0.13
CA ALA A 28 -4.47 5.85 0.77
C ALA A 28 -4.22 7.36 0.60
N SER A 29 -4.79 8.14 1.51
CA SER A 29 -4.63 9.57 1.67
C SER A 29 -4.68 9.90 3.17
N PRO A 30 -4.24 11.10 3.58
CA PRO A 30 -4.39 11.55 4.96
C PRO A 30 -5.83 11.53 5.49
N LEU A 31 -6.81 11.57 4.59
CA LEU A 31 -8.24 11.65 4.93
C LEU A 31 -8.89 10.28 5.15
N ASN A 32 -8.31 9.20 4.62
CA ASN A 32 -8.93 7.88 4.68
C ASN A 32 -8.06 6.80 5.34
N THR A 33 -6.75 6.97 5.44
CA THR A 33 -5.85 5.95 6.02
C THR A 33 -6.30 5.45 7.40
N LEU A 34 -6.20 4.13 7.61
CA LEU A 34 -6.44 3.48 8.90
C LEU A 34 -5.14 3.00 9.57
N ALA A 35 -4.03 2.95 8.84
CA ALA A 35 -2.74 2.44 9.30
C ALA A 35 -1.98 3.41 10.24
N GLY A 36 -2.40 4.68 10.31
CA GLY A 36 -1.74 5.71 11.10
C GLY A 36 -0.52 6.34 10.39
N LYS A 37 0.10 7.35 11.03
CA LYS A 37 1.20 8.12 10.43
C LYS A 37 2.40 7.21 10.12
N GLY A 38 2.94 7.33 8.91
CA GLY A 38 4.12 6.58 8.46
C GLY A 38 3.84 5.16 7.99
N CYS A 39 2.57 4.76 7.90
CA CYS A 39 2.16 3.41 7.47
C CYS A 39 1.25 3.45 6.22
N TYR A 40 1.33 4.49 5.40
CA TYR A 40 0.56 4.55 4.16
C TYR A 40 1.30 5.30 3.05
N HIS A 41 0.98 4.94 1.81
CA HIS A 41 1.40 5.61 0.59
C HIS A 41 0.22 6.42 0.02
N SER A 42 0.54 7.51 -0.68
CA SER A 42 -0.48 8.37 -1.28
C SER A 42 0.00 9.00 -2.59
N ALA A 43 -0.93 9.62 -3.32
CA ALA A 43 -0.67 10.20 -4.64
C ALA A 43 0.16 11.49 -4.60
N PHE A 44 0.01 12.32 -3.56
CA PHE A 44 0.59 13.66 -3.49
C PHE A 44 1.62 13.75 -2.37
N ALA A 45 2.83 13.25 -2.62
CA ALA A 45 3.88 13.17 -1.60
C ALA A 45 4.26 14.54 -1.00
N ASP A 46 4.20 15.61 -1.80
CA ASP A 46 4.52 16.98 -1.41
C ASP A 46 3.56 17.56 -0.36
N VAL A 47 2.27 17.23 -0.47
CA VAL A 47 1.23 17.69 0.46
C VAL A 47 1.01 16.67 1.58
N ASP A 48 0.86 15.40 1.23
CA ASP A 48 0.47 14.33 2.15
C ASP A 48 1.62 13.91 3.08
N GLY A 49 2.88 14.18 2.70
CA GLY A 49 4.05 13.89 3.52
C GLY A 49 3.99 14.59 4.89
N LEU A 50 3.41 15.80 4.96
CA LEU A 50 3.18 16.52 6.22
C LEU A 50 2.23 15.78 7.18
N PHE A 51 1.41 14.88 6.64
CA PHE A 51 0.47 14.04 7.38
C PHE A 51 0.95 12.59 7.52
N GLY A 52 2.19 12.30 7.16
CA GLY A 52 2.83 10.99 7.37
C GLY A 52 2.70 10.01 6.19
N SER A 53 2.37 10.48 4.99
CA SER A 53 2.49 9.66 3.78
C SER A 53 3.95 9.30 3.49
N LEU A 54 4.18 8.09 3.00
CA LEU A 54 5.45 7.59 2.50
C LEU A 54 5.67 7.92 1.00
N GLY A 55 4.79 8.73 0.41
CA GLY A 55 4.82 9.08 -1.02
C GLY A 55 4.25 7.98 -1.90
N SER A 56 4.67 7.93 -3.17
CA SER A 56 4.14 6.96 -4.12
C SER A 56 4.54 5.53 -3.76
N PHE A 57 3.57 4.61 -3.72
CA PHE A 57 3.83 3.18 -3.53
C PHE A 57 4.80 2.62 -4.57
N PHE A 58 4.72 3.11 -5.81
CA PHE A 58 5.57 2.65 -6.91
C PHE A 58 7.01 3.15 -6.86
N GLU A 59 7.31 4.09 -5.98
CA GLU A 59 8.67 4.60 -5.72
C GLU A 59 9.24 4.04 -4.40
N SER A 60 8.44 3.24 -3.69
CA SER A 60 8.84 2.62 -2.44
C SER A 60 9.87 1.50 -2.65
N SER A 61 10.65 1.21 -1.62
CA SER A 61 11.59 0.08 -1.56
C SER A 61 11.11 -0.96 -0.55
N ILE A 62 9.86 -1.40 -0.67
CA ILE A 62 9.28 -2.42 0.22
C ILE A 62 9.97 -3.77 -0.03
N SER A 63 10.61 -4.31 0.99
CA SER A 63 11.29 -5.61 0.96
C SER A 63 10.83 -6.59 2.04
N ASP A 64 10.04 -6.15 3.03
CA ASP A 64 9.63 -6.94 4.19
C ASP A 64 8.29 -6.43 4.74
N GLY A 65 7.54 -7.28 5.46
CA GLY A 65 6.31 -6.91 6.17
C GLY A 65 5.02 -7.25 5.45
N THR A 66 3.92 -6.64 5.89
CA THR A 66 2.56 -6.87 5.35
C THR A 66 2.00 -5.56 4.79
N VAL A 67 1.52 -5.62 3.55
CA VAL A 67 1.00 -4.46 2.83
C VAL A 67 -0.40 -4.76 2.33
N GLU A 68 -1.35 -3.91 2.68
CA GLU A 68 -2.69 -3.88 2.12
C GLU A 68 -2.65 -3.11 0.79
N VAL A 69 -3.25 -3.68 -0.25
CA VAL A 69 -3.16 -3.20 -1.62
C VAL A 69 -4.56 -3.07 -2.20
N ASN A 70 -5.12 -1.87 -2.09
CA ASN A 70 -6.41 -1.51 -2.66
C ASN A 70 -6.21 -0.39 -3.69
N PRO A 71 -5.79 -0.69 -4.94
CA PRO A 71 -5.56 0.33 -5.95
C PRO A 71 -6.88 0.96 -6.41
N PRO A 72 -6.87 2.22 -6.92
CA PRO A 72 -8.04 2.77 -7.59
C PRO A 72 -8.45 1.91 -8.78
N PHE A 73 -9.75 1.91 -9.12
CA PHE A 73 -10.33 1.13 -10.23
C PHE A 73 -9.98 1.73 -11.60
N ASP A 74 -8.70 1.72 -11.92
CA ASP A 74 -8.11 2.12 -13.20
C ASP A 74 -7.23 0.97 -13.69
N GLU A 75 -7.49 0.47 -14.91
CA GLU A 75 -6.86 -0.75 -15.43
C GLU A 75 -5.33 -0.64 -15.50
N ASP A 76 -4.83 0.53 -15.90
CA ASP A 76 -3.38 0.77 -16.00
C ASP A 76 -2.73 0.79 -14.62
N VAL A 77 -3.41 1.38 -13.62
CA VAL A 77 -2.94 1.38 -12.23
C VAL A 77 -2.96 -0.04 -11.64
N VAL A 78 -4.01 -0.83 -11.89
CA VAL A 78 -4.10 -2.22 -11.43
C VAL A 78 -2.99 -3.08 -12.03
N LEU A 79 -2.77 -2.99 -13.34
CA LEU A 79 -1.70 -3.74 -14.02
C LEU A 79 -0.31 -3.34 -13.52
N ARG A 80 -0.08 -2.04 -13.34
CA ARG A 80 1.17 -1.53 -12.78
C ARG A 80 1.38 -2.03 -11.34
N THR A 81 0.32 -2.08 -10.53
CA THR A 81 0.33 -2.58 -9.15
C THR A 81 0.74 -4.05 -9.10
N ALA A 82 0.10 -4.90 -9.91
CA ALA A 82 0.45 -6.31 -10.00
C ALA A 82 1.94 -6.51 -10.38
N THR A 83 2.41 -5.77 -11.39
CA THR A 83 3.81 -5.81 -11.85
C THR A 83 4.78 -5.37 -10.76
N PHE A 84 4.45 -4.30 -10.04
CA PHE A 84 5.27 -3.77 -8.95
C PHE A 84 5.34 -4.75 -7.77
N CYS A 85 4.20 -5.26 -7.30
CA CYS A 85 4.14 -6.27 -6.24
C CYS A 85 4.97 -7.52 -6.61
N GLN A 86 4.86 -8.01 -7.84
CA GLN A 86 5.65 -9.15 -8.30
C GLN A 86 7.16 -8.88 -8.27
N THR A 87 7.58 -7.66 -8.64
CA THR A 87 8.98 -7.24 -8.56
C THR A 87 9.47 -7.19 -7.11
N CYS A 88 8.68 -6.63 -6.19
CA CYS A 88 8.99 -6.61 -4.77
C CYS A 88 9.10 -8.01 -4.18
N LEU A 89 8.18 -8.92 -4.51
CA LEU A 89 8.22 -10.32 -4.05
C LEU A 89 9.46 -11.06 -4.56
N GLN A 90 9.87 -10.84 -5.82
CA GLN A 90 11.11 -11.41 -6.36
C GLN A 90 12.34 -10.92 -5.59
N ARG A 91 12.40 -9.63 -5.27
CA ARG A 91 13.49 -9.06 -4.47
C ARG A 91 13.51 -9.60 -3.04
N ALA A 92 12.36 -9.60 -2.37
CA ALA A 92 12.21 -10.16 -1.02
C ALA A 92 12.65 -11.63 -0.96
N LYS A 93 12.31 -12.42 -1.99
CA LYS A 93 12.77 -13.81 -2.11
C LYS A 93 14.30 -13.92 -2.22
N LEU A 94 14.94 -13.09 -3.03
CA LEU A 94 16.40 -13.06 -3.16
C LEU A 94 17.08 -12.65 -1.85
N GLU A 95 16.47 -11.74 -1.11
CA GLU A 95 16.97 -11.22 0.17
C GLU A 95 16.57 -12.08 1.38
N SER A 96 15.83 -13.19 1.16
CA SER A 96 15.27 -14.05 2.22
C SER A 96 14.43 -13.29 3.26
N LYS A 97 13.63 -12.33 2.77
CA LYS A 97 12.71 -11.50 3.54
C LYS A 97 11.27 -11.99 3.44
N MET A 98 10.43 -11.64 4.43
CA MET A 98 9.04 -12.08 4.49
C MET A 98 8.11 -10.94 4.09
N LEU A 99 7.75 -10.90 2.81
CA LEU A 99 6.86 -9.89 2.25
C LEU A 99 5.52 -10.51 1.86
N THR A 100 4.43 -9.93 2.37
CA THR A 100 3.05 -10.32 2.08
C THR A 100 2.28 -9.12 1.54
N PHE A 101 1.62 -9.31 0.39
CA PHE A 101 0.63 -8.38 -0.14
C PHE A 101 -0.77 -8.96 0.03
N VAL A 102 -1.70 -8.19 0.60
CA VAL A 102 -3.12 -8.52 0.67
C VAL A 102 -3.86 -7.58 -0.29
N VAL A 103 -4.27 -8.11 -1.43
CA VAL A 103 -4.95 -7.32 -2.49
C VAL A 103 -6.46 -7.38 -2.26
N VAL A 104 -7.12 -6.22 -2.30
CA VAL A 104 -8.58 -6.04 -2.09
C VAL A 104 -9.26 -5.67 -3.40
#